data_AF-K1RY48-F1
#
_entry.id   AF-K1RY48-F1
#
_cell.length_a   1.000
_cell.length_b   1.000
_cell.length_c   1.000
_cell.angle_alpha   90.00
_cell.angle_beta   90.00
_cell.angle_gamma   90.00
#
_symmetry.space_group_name_H-M   'P 1'
#
loop_
_entity.id
_entity.type
_entity.pdbx_description
1 polymer ?
#
loop_
_entity_poly.entity_id
_entity_poly.type
_entity_poly.pdbx_seq_one_letter_code
_entity_poly.pdbx_strand_id
1 'polypeptide(L)' 'MNLKNIGILLNTKNIFFVPFGQDNYLSKPNSMIAHVDLIEDTIEKALGGRQIQPVIKSPHVTIL' A
#
# COMPACT_ATOMS: atom_id res chain seq x y z
N MET A 1 -12.09 -9.46 -6.97
CA MET A 1 -11.70 -10.56 -6.05
C MET A 1 -10.28 -10.40 -5.46
N ASN A 2 -9.56 -9.29 -5.67
CA ASN A 2 -8.16 -9.16 -5.22
C ASN A 2 -7.99 -8.71 -3.77
N LEU A 3 -8.94 -7.93 -3.23
CA LEU A 3 -8.80 -7.39 -1.87
C LEU A 3 -8.76 -8.48 -0.79
N LYS A 4 -9.44 -9.62 -0.99
CA LYS A 4 -9.35 -10.78 -0.07
C LYS A 4 -7.91 -11.28 0.05
N ASN A 5 -7.19 -11.42 -1.07
CA ASN A 5 -5.81 -11.87 -1.08
C ASN A 5 -4.88 -10.83 -0.43
N ILE A 6 -5.09 -9.54 -0.74
CA ILE A 6 -4.35 -8.44 -0.10
C ILE A 6 -4.55 -8.45 1.42
N GLY A 7 -5.79 -8.63 1.88
CA GLY A 7 -6.11 -8.71 3.31
C GLY A 7 -5.46 -9.91 4.02
N ILE A 8 -5.41 -11.07 3.36
CA ILE A 8 -4.68 -12.24 3.87
C ILE A 8 -3.20 -11.91 4.05
N LEU A 9 -2.58 -11.31 3.03
CA LEU A 9 -1.16 -10.95 3.07
C LEU A 9 -0.85 -9.87 4.11
N LEU A 10 -1.71 -8.86 4.28
CA LEU A 10 -1.57 -7.82 5.30
C LEU A 10 -1.53 -8.37 6.74
N ASN A 11 -2.17 -9.52 6.99
CA ASN A 11 -2.17 -10.19 8.29
C ASN A 11 -1.15 -11.35 8.39
N THR A 12 -0.35 -11.58 7.34
CA THR A 12 0.63 -12.66 7.30
C THR A 12 1.94 -12.21 7.94
N LYS A 13 2.51 -13.04 8.83
CA LYS A 13 3.80 -12.75 9.48
C LYS A 13 4.89 -12.53 8.44
N ASN A 14 5.73 -11.52 8.66
CA ASN A 14 6.88 -11.15 7.83
C ASN A 14 6.53 -10.73 6.39
N ILE A 15 5.28 -10.35 6.14
CA ILE A 15 4.88 -9.65 4.92
C ILE A 15 4.60 -8.20 5.29
N PHE A 16 5.22 -7.28 4.55
CA PHE A 16 5.07 -5.85 4.72
C PHE A 16 4.68 -5.22 3.40
N PHE A 17 3.83 -4.19 3.47
CA PHE A 17 3.32 -3.48 2.31
C PHE A 17 3.95 -2.10 2.24
N VAL A 18 4.40 -1.73 1.05
CA VAL A 18 4.59 -0.31 0.73
C VAL A 18 3.21 0.35 0.80
N PRO A 19 3.06 1.52 1.45
CA PRO A 19 1.78 2.19 1.53
C PRO A 19 1.13 2.30 0.15
N PHE A 20 -0.18 2.04 0.08
CA PHE A 20 -0.89 1.96 -1.20
C PHE A 20 -2.29 2.56 -1.10
N GLY A 21 -2.90 2.85 -2.24
CA GLY A 21 -4.29 3.31 -2.30
C GLY A 21 -4.75 3.51 -3.74
N GLN A 22 -5.95 4.06 -3.90
CA GLN A 22 -6.52 4.33 -5.22
C GLN A 22 -5.78 5.47 -5.92
N ASP A 23 -5.57 5.32 -7.22
CA ASP A 23 -4.98 6.34 -8.08
C ASP A 23 -6.02 7.08 -8.91
N ASN A 24 -6.99 6.37 -9.47
CA ASN A 24 -8.10 6.97 -10.19
C ASN A 24 -9.40 6.24 -9.86
N TYR A 25 -10.11 6.73 -8.85
CA TYR A 25 -11.37 6.12 -8.41
C TYR A 25 -12.50 6.24 -9.46
N LEU A 26 -12.42 7.21 -10.39
CA LEU A 26 -13.42 7.41 -11.43
C LEU A 26 -13.27 6.42 -12.58
N SER A 27 -12.07 6.31 -13.16
CA SER A 27 -11.83 5.44 -14.32
C SER A 27 -11.38 4.02 -13.94
N LYS A 28 -10.83 3.85 -12.73
CA LYS A 28 -10.26 2.58 -12.25
C LYS A 28 -10.70 2.30 -10.80
N PRO A 29 -12.01 2.14 -10.53
CA PRO A 29 -12.55 2.05 -9.16
C PRO A 29 -11.96 0.91 -8.31
N ASN A 30 -11.47 -0.16 -8.94
CA ASN A 30 -10.85 -1.29 -8.26
C ASN A 30 -9.32 -1.25 -8.22
N SER A 31 -8.68 -0.26 -8.86
CA SER A 31 -7.23 -0.16 -8.92
C SER A 31 -6.69 0.44 -7.63
N MET A 32 -5.63 -0.17 -7.11
CA MET A 32 -4.83 0.36 -6.02
C MET A 32 -3.37 0.19 -6.41
N ILE A 33 -2.57 1.21 -6.17
CA ILE A 33 -1.13 1.21 -6.47
C ILE A 33 -0.34 1.65 -5.24
N ALA A 34 0.89 1.16 -5.14
CA ALA A 34 1.82 1.54 -4.09
C ALA A 34 2.39 2.94 -4.34
N HIS A 35 2.63 3.69 -3.26
CA HIS A 35 3.41 4.93 -3.24
C HIS A 35 4.89 4.54 -3.30
N VAL A 36 5.41 4.39 -4.52
CA VAL A 36 6.76 3.83 -4.78
C VAL A 36 7.89 4.65 -4.17
N ASP A 37 7.65 5.93 -3.90
CA ASP A 37 8.53 6.82 -3.15
C ASP A 37 8.78 6.35 -1.71
N LEU A 38 7.89 5.50 -1.16
CA LEU A 38 7.99 4.98 0.22
C LEU A 38 8.63 3.59 0.29
N ILE A 39 9.21 3.07 -0.79
CA ILE A 39 9.85 1.74 -0.79
C ILE A 39 10.99 1.68 0.24
N GLU A 40 11.87 2.68 0.25
CA GLU A 40 13.02 2.71 1.17
C GLU A 40 12.57 2.76 2.64
N ASP A 41 11.64 3.65 2.98
CA ASP A 41 11.06 3.75 4.32
C ASP A 41 10.36 2.44 4.73
N THR A 42 9.69 1.78 3.79
CA THR A 42 9.03 0.49 4.04
C THR A 42 10.05 -0.58 4.39
N ILE A 43 11.15 -0.66 3.64
CA ILE A 43 12.25 -1.61 3.90
C ILE A 43 12.87 -1.33 5.27
N GLU A 44 13.14 -0.06 5.61
CA GLU A 44 13.70 0.32 6.90
C GLU A 44 12.83 -0.16 8.08
N LYS A 45 11.50 0.04 8.02
CA LYS A 45 10.59 -0.45 9.06
C LYS A 45 10.47 -1.98 9.07
N ALA A 46 10.44 -2.61 7.90
CA ALA A 46 10.35 -4.05 7.74
C ALA A 46 11.55 -4.78 8.35
N LEU A 47 12.77 -4.22 8.23
CA LEU A 47 13.97 -4.75 8.90
C LEU A 47 13.83 -4.77 10.43
N GLY A 48 13.06 -3.85 11.00
CA GLY A 48 12.68 -3.82 12.41
C GLY A 48 11.43 -4.65 12.74
N GLY A 49 10.90 -5.45 11.81
CA GLY A 49 9.69 -6.24 11.99
C GLY A 49 8.40 -5.43 12.08
N ARG A 50 8.38 -4.20 11.54
CA ARG A 50 7.24 -3.27 11.65
C ARG A 50 6.69 -2.89 10.27
N GLN A 51 5.36 -2.82 10.17
CA GLN A 51 4.66 -2.23 9.04
C GLN A 51 4.73 -0.70 9.15
N ILE A 52 5.17 -0.03 8.09
CA ILE A 52 5.10 1.43 7.98
C ILE A 52 3.63 1.90 8.01
N GLN A 53 3.38 3.02 8.67
CA GLN A 53 2.05 3.62 8.79
C GLN A 53 2.04 5.08 8.31
N PRO A 54 0.94 5.57 7.73
CA PRO A 54 -0.25 4.80 7.36
C PRO A 54 0.00 3.89 6.14
N VAL A 55 -0.48 2.64 6.20
CA VAL A 55 -0.36 1.67 5.08
C VAL A 55 -1.37 1.93 3.95
N ILE A 56 -2.53 2.52 4.25
CA ILE A 56 -3.51 2.93 3.23
C ILE A 56 -3.44 4.46 3.07
N LYS A 57 -3.08 4.94 1.88
CA LYS A 57 -2.99 6.38 1.52
C LYS A 57 -3.67 6.65 0.18
N SER A 58 -4.68 7.52 0.17
CA SER A 58 -5.41 7.98 -1.04
C SER A 58 -5.80 9.46 -0.88
N PRO A 59 -5.83 10.28 -1.94
CA PRO A 59 -5.52 9.93 -3.34
C PRO A 59 -4.01 9.83 -3.62
N HIS A 60 -3.63 8.98 -4.57
CA HIS A 60 -2.36 9.13 -5.26
C HIS A 60 -2.38 10.50 -5.93
N VAL A 61 -1.42 11.36 -5.60
CA VAL A 61 -1.41 12.81 -5.91
C VAL A 61 -2.15 13.10 -7.22
N THR A 62 -3.34 13.69 -7.11
CA THR A 62 -3.99 14.30 -8.26
C THR A 62 -3.20 15.57 -8.55
N ILE A 63 -2.25 15.50 -9.49
CA ILE A 63 -1.90 16.70 -10.23
C ILE A 63 -3.20 17.07 -10.96
N LEU A 64 -3.83 18.17 -10.52
CA LEU A 64 -4.90 18.82 -11.26
C LEU A 64 -4.41 19.17 -12.67
#